data_AF-A0A1W6S717-F1
#
_entry.id   AF-A0A1W6S717-F1
#
_cell.length_a   1.000
_cell.length_b   1.000
_cell.length_c   1.000
_cell.angle_alpha   90.00
_cell.angle_beta   90.00
_cell.angle_gamma   90.00
#
_symmetry.space_group_name_H-M   'P 1'
#
loop_
_entity.id
_entity.type
_entity.pdbx_description
1 polymer ?
#
loop_
_entity_poly.entity_id
_entity_poly.type
_entity_poly.pdbx_seq_one_letter_code
_entity_poly.pdbx_strand_id
1 'polypeptide(L)'
;MAPPEVAGGGDQFPVGMKVLVVDDDPTCLAVLNRMLVQCRYDATTCSRATVALSMLRENRGGFDVIISDVYMPDMDGFRLLEQVGLEMELPVIMMSADS
;
A
#
# COMPACT_ATOMS: atom_id res chain seq x y z
N MET A 1 -2.88 -26.43 40.40
CA MET A 1 -2.29 -26.54 39.05
C MET A 1 -2.89 -25.39 38.25
N ALA A 2 -2.10 -24.36 37.98
CA ALA A 2 -2.54 -23.22 37.16
C ALA A 2 -2.72 -23.69 35.70
N PRO A 3 -3.64 -23.11 34.92
CA PRO A 3 -3.74 -23.41 33.49
C PRO A 3 -2.45 -22.99 32.77
N PRO A 4 -2.13 -23.60 31.62
CA PRO A 4 -0.97 -23.19 30.84
C PRO A 4 -1.15 -21.74 30.39
N GLU A 5 -0.13 -20.92 30.62
CA GLU A 5 -0.03 -19.60 30.02
C GLU A 5 -0.01 -19.77 28.50
N VAL A 6 -1.10 -19.36 27.85
CA VAL A 6 -1.12 -19.11 26.42
C VAL A 6 -0.05 -18.06 26.15
N ALA A 7 1.03 -18.49 25.48
CA ALA A 7 2.04 -17.58 24.95
C ALA A 7 1.37 -16.67 23.92
N GLY A 8 0.89 -15.52 24.38
CA GLY A 8 0.32 -14.47 23.55
C GLY A 8 1.42 -13.76 22.77
N GLY A 9 1.97 -14.43 21.75
CA GLY A 9 2.61 -13.75 20.64
C GLY A 9 1.52 -12.99 19.89
N GLY A 10 1.14 -11.81 20.40
CA GLY A 10 0.11 -10.99 19.79
C GLY A 10 0.46 -10.71 18.33
N ASP A 11 -0.57 -10.57 17.49
CA ASP A 11 -0.52 -10.16 16.08
C ASP A 11 0.24 -8.83 15.92
N GLN A 12 1.55 -8.85 16.12
CA GLN A 12 2.42 -7.71 15.94
C GLN A 12 2.73 -7.65 14.46
N PHE A 13 1.92 -6.84 13.78
CA PHE A 13 2.26 -6.32 12.47
C PHE A 13 3.69 -5.74 12.52
N PRO A 14 4.52 -5.99 11.49
CA PRO A 14 5.85 -5.39 11.42
C PRO A 14 5.73 -3.87 11.56
N VAL A 15 6.73 -3.21 12.15
CA VAL A 15 6.74 -1.73 12.23
C VAL A 15 7.66 -1.18 11.16
N GLY A 16 7.36 0.02 10.65
CA GLY A 16 8.21 0.73 9.69
C GLY A 16 8.16 0.19 8.25
N MET A 17 7.14 -0.60 7.90
CA MET A 17 6.91 -0.96 6.49
C MET A 17 6.56 0.30 5.69
N LYS A 18 7.21 0.49 4.55
CA LYS A 18 7.06 1.64 3.66
C LYS A 18 6.01 1.33 2.60
N VAL A 19 4.85 1.96 2.71
CA VAL A 19 3.66 1.65 1.90
C VAL A 19 3.39 2.80 0.95
N LEU A 20 3.28 2.51 -0.35
CA LEU A 20 2.78 3.48 -1.34
C LEU A 20 1.30 3.22 -1.58
N VAL A 21 0.44 4.22 -1.34
CA VAL A 21 -1.00 4.15 -1.57
C VAL A 21 -1.36 5.01 -2.79
N VAL A 22 -2.10 4.43 -3.73
CA VAL A 22 -2.52 5.06 -4.98
C VAL A 22 -4.03 4.93 -5.14
N ASP A 23 -4.74 6.06 -5.11
CA ASP A 23 -6.21 6.10 -5.20
C ASP A 23 -6.62 7.54 -5.59
N ASP A 24 -7.52 7.72 -6.55
CA ASP A 24 -7.94 9.06 -6.99
C ASP A 24 -8.93 9.73 -6.04
N ASP A 25 -9.58 8.98 -5.14
CA ASP A 25 -10.44 9.53 -4.09
C ASP A 25 -9.59 10.00 -2.88
N PRO A 26 -9.52 11.32 -2.63
CA PRO A 26 -8.78 11.85 -1.48
C PRO A 26 -9.31 11.36 -0.12
N THR A 27 -10.58 10.93 -0.06
CA THR A 27 -11.20 10.35 1.14
C THR A 27 -10.59 8.98 1.43
N CYS A 28 -10.50 8.11 0.42
CA CYS A 28 -9.87 6.80 0.52
C CYS A 28 -8.40 6.94 0.94
N LEU A 29 -7.65 7.84 0.29
CA LEU A 29 -6.27 8.14 0.67
C LEU A 29 -6.14 8.56 2.14
N ALA A 30 -7.00 9.44 2.62
CA ALA A 30 -6.96 9.92 4.01
C ALA A 30 -7.27 8.80 5.02
N VAL A 31 -8.26 7.96 4.72
CA VAL A 31 -8.63 6.81 5.56
C VAL A 31 -7.50 5.79 5.61
N LEU A 32 -6.96 5.39 4.46
CA LEU A 32 -5.87 4.41 4.38
C LEU A 32 -4.61 4.93 5.07
N ASN A 33 -4.23 6.17 4.84
CA ASN A 33 -3.09 6.78 5.52
C ASN A 33 -3.25 6.72 7.04
N ARG A 34 -4.42 7.07 7.56
CA ARG A 34 -4.72 7.01 9.00
C ARG A 34 -4.58 5.58 9.54
N MET A 35 -5.13 4.59 8.84
CA MET A 35 -5.06 3.18 9.25
C MET A 35 -3.63 2.66 9.26
N LEU A 36 -2.86 2.93 8.21
CA LEU A 36 -1.46 2.49 8.09
C LEU A 36 -0.56 3.14 9.14
N VAL A 37 -0.75 4.43 9.43
CA VAL A 37 -0.02 5.12 10.52
C VAL A 37 -0.37 4.53 11.89
N GLN A 38 -1.63 4.14 12.13
CA GLN A 38 -2.01 3.43 13.36
C GLN A 38 -1.31 2.07 13.50
N CYS A 39 -1.00 1.41 12.38
CA CYS A 39 -0.16 0.22 12.33
C CYS A 39 1.35 0.50 12.49
N ARG A 40 1.76 1.77 12.61
CA ARG A 40 3.17 2.23 12.62
C ARG A 40 3.91 1.92 11.32
N TYR A 41 3.21 2.03 10.19
CA TYR A 41 3.80 2.00 8.86
C TYR A 41 4.10 3.40 8.35
N ASP A 42 5.08 3.49 7.45
CA ASP A 42 5.47 4.71 6.76
C ASP A 42 4.69 4.81 5.44
N ALA A 43 3.49 5.40 5.51
CA ALA A 43 2.60 5.54 4.37
C ALA A 43 2.94 6.80 3.54
N THR A 44 3.05 6.62 2.23
CA THR A 44 3.10 7.70 1.24
C THR A 44 1.87 7.58 0.35
N THR A 45 1.11 8.66 0.18
CA THR A 45 -0.10 8.67 -0.65
C THR A 45 0.11 9.47 -1.93
N CYS A 46 -0.52 9.04 -3.02
CA CYS A 46 -0.62 9.83 -4.25
C CYS A 46 -1.96 9.54 -4.95
N SER A 47 -2.49 10.54 -5.66
CA SER A 47 -3.81 10.43 -6.30
C SER A 47 -3.77 10.02 -7.77
N ARG A 48 -2.59 9.66 -8.27
CA ARG A 48 -2.34 9.45 -9.70
C ARG A 48 -1.30 8.37 -9.91
N ALA A 49 -1.63 7.38 -10.72
CA ALA A 49 -0.72 6.27 -10.96
C ALA A 49 0.54 6.69 -11.74
N THR A 50 0.45 7.73 -12.56
CA THR A 50 1.62 8.34 -13.23
C THR A 50 2.64 8.91 -12.24
N VAL A 51 2.17 9.56 -11.17
CA VAL A 51 3.02 10.08 -10.10
C VAL A 51 3.62 8.93 -9.29
N ALA A 52 2.84 7.88 -9.01
CA ALA A 52 3.32 6.68 -8.36
C ALA A 52 4.51 6.05 -9.10
N LEU A 53 4.39 5.88 -10.43
CA LEU A 53 5.48 5.36 -11.26
C LEU A 53 6.75 6.22 -11.22
N SER A 54 6.61 7.55 -11.26
CA SER A 54 7.76 8.44 -11.10
C SER A 54 8.44 8.26 -9.74
N MET A 55 7.67 8.24 -8.65
CA MET A 55 8.21 8.02 -7.30
C MET A 55 8.94 6.68 -7.18
N LEU A 56 8.37 5.61 -7.74
CA LEU A 56 8.96 4.28 -7.73
C LEU A 56 10.28 4.22 -8.52
N ARG A 57 10.34 4.87 -9.68
CA ARG A 57 11.55 4.92 -10.51
C ARG A 57 12.64 5.79 -9.90
N GLU A 58 12.28 6.91 -9.28
CA GLU A 58 13.22 7.82 -8.62
C GLU A 58 13.76 7.24 -7.30
N ASN A 59 12.93 6.49 -6.57
CA ASN A 59 13.26 5.90 -5.28
C ASN A 59 13.22 4.37 -5.32
N ARG A 60 14.09 3.76 -6.15
CA ARG A 60 14.18 2.28 -6.25
C ARG A 60 14.52 1.67 -4.89
N GLY A 61 13.67 0.75 -4.41
CA GLY A 61 13.79 0.14 -3.07
C GLY A 61 13.24 1.01 -1.92
N GLY A 62 12.59 2.12 -2.27
CA GLY A 62 11.97 3.04 -1.31
C GLY A 62 10.70 2.52 -0.65
N PHE A 63 10.04 1.55 -1.26
CA PHE A 63 8.76 1.00 -0.81
C PHE A 63 8.84 -0.51 -0.69
N ASP A 64 8.05 -1.07 0.23
CA ASP A 64 7.96 -2.51 0.50
C ASP A 64 6.68 -3.12 -0.10
N VAL A 65 5.64 -2.31 -0.29
CA VAL A 65 4.37 -2.72 -0.91
C VAL A 65 3.63 -1.52 -1.52
N ILE A 66 2.90 -1.76 -2.61
CA ILE A 66 1.94 -0.82 -3.19
C ILE A 66 0.52 -1.28 -2.85
N ILE A 67 -0.33 -0.34 -2.48
CA ILE A 67 -1.78 -0.51 -2.41
C ILE A 67 -2.39 0.43 -3.45
N SER A 68 -3.06 -0.12 -4.48
CA SER A 68 -3.61 0.67 -5.59
C SER A 68 -5.08 0.38 -5.78
N ASP A 69 -5.89 1.42 -5.98
CA ASP A 69 -7.23 1.24 -6.55
C ASP A 69 -7.14 0.71 -7.98
N VAL A 70 -8.15 -0.08 -8.39
CA VAL A 70 -8.27 -0.64 -9.74
C VAL A 70 -8.75 0.42 -10.73
N TYR A 71 -9.73 1.25 -10.34
CA TYR A 71 -10.48 2.11 -11.24
C TYR A 71 -10.13 3.59 -11.04
N MET A 72 -9.00 4.03 -11.59
CA MET A 72 -8.62 5.45 -11.61
C MET A 72 -8.91 6.12 -12.97
N PRO A 73 -9.32 7.40 -12.99
CA PRO A 73 -9.65 8.13 -14.22
C PRO A 73 -8.43 8.52 -15.07
N ASP A 74 -7.22 8.57 -14.51
CA ASP A 74 -6.01 8.97 -15.24
C ASP A 74 -5.29 7.79 -15.91
N MET A 75 -5.12 6.69 -15.18
CA MET A 75 -4.56 5.44 -15.67
C MET A 75 -5.10 4.27 -14.84
N ASP A 76 -5.61 3.24 -15.52
CA ASP A 76 -6.08 1.99 -14.92
C ASP A 76 -5.01 1.41 -13.97
N GLY A 77 -5.41 1.03 -12.75
CA GLY A 77 -4.52 0.43 -11.76
C GLY A 77 -3.83 -0.86 -12.26
N PHE A 78 -4.43 -1.57 -13.23
CA PHE A 78 -3.77 -2.69 -13.91
C PHE A 78 -2.56 -2.28 -14.75
N ARG A 79 -2.55 -1.06 -15.31
CA ARG A 79 -1.37 -0.54 -16.03
C ARG A 79 -0.24 -0.22 -15.08
N LEU A 80 -0.55 0.32 -13.89
CA LEU A 80 0.45 0.49 -12.83
C LEU A 80 1.05 -0.87 -12.46
N LEU A 81 0.21 -1.88 -12.22
CA LEU A 81 0.64 -3.25 -11.91
C LEU A 81 1.54 -3.84 -13.00
N GLU A 82 1.16 -3.72 -14.28
CA GLU A 82 1.94 -4.19 -15.42
C GLU A 82 3.33 -3.55 -15.46
N GLN A 83 3.41 -2.22 -15.31
CA GLN A 83 4.69 -1.50 -15.32
C GLN A 83 5.56 -1.86 -14.12
N VAL A 84 4.96 -1.97 -12.93
CA VAL A 84 5.67 -2.41 -11.72
C VAL A 84 6.23 -3.80 -11.95
N GLY A 85 5.44 -4.77 -12.42
CA GLY A 85 5.91 -6.15 -12.65
C GLY A 85 6.99 -6.28 -13.73
N LEU A 86 7.09 -5.33 -14.66
CA LEU A 86 8.14 -5.29 -15.68
C LEU A 86 9.45 -4.66 -15.17
N GLU A 87 9.36 -3.66 -14.29
CA GLU A 87 10.51 -2.85 -13.87
C GLU A 87 11.03 -3.18 -12.47
N MET A 88 10.20 -3.85 -11.65
CA MET A 88 10.37 -4.02 -10.21
C MET A 88 9.75 -5.34 -9.71
N GLU A 89 10.33 -5.94 -8.68
CA GLU A 89 9.74 -7.10 -7.98
C GLU A 89 9.00 -6.65 -6.71
N LEU A 90 8.15 -5.64 -6.82
CA LEU A 90 7.45 -5.03 -5.69
C LEU A 90 6.02 -5.58 -5.55
N PRO A 91 5.61 -6.11 -4.38
CA PRO A 91 4.25 -6.58 -4.17
C PRO A 91 3.21 -5.47 -4.36
N VAL A 92 2.10 -5.81 -5.02
CA VAL A 92 0.98 -4.89 -5.25
C VAL A 92 -0.31 -5.52 -4.73
N ILE A 93 -1.04 -4.79 -3.90
CA ILE A 93 -2.39 -5.12 -3.44
C ILE A 93 -3.35 -4.22 -4.21
N MET A 94 -4.21 -4.84 -5.02
CA MET A 94 -5.27 -4.13 -5.74
C MET A 94 -6.50 -3.99 -4.85
N MET A 95 -7.09 -2.79 -4.82
CA MET A 95 -8.35 -2.48 -4.15
C MET A 95 -9.42 -2.25 -5.21
N SER A 96 -10.62 -2.76 -4.96
CA SER A 96 -11.79 -2.49 -5.80
C SER A 96 -13.00 -2.29 -4.90
N ALA A 97 -13.89 -1.39 -5.30
CA ALA A 97 -15.21 -1.27 -4.68
C ALA A 97 -16.28 -1.76 -5.67
N ASP A 98 -17.22 -2.56 -5.16
CA ASP A 98 -18.47 -2.82 -5.87
C ASP A 98 -19.40 -1.61 -5.61
N SER A 99 -19.78 -0.91 -6.68
CA SER A 99 -20.78 0.17 -6.66
C SER A 99 -22.20 -0.36 -6.78
#